data_AF-A0A7J6W1Q7-F1
#
_entry.id   AF-A0A7J6W1Q7-F1
#
_cell.length_a   1.000
_cell.length_b   1.000
_cell.length_c   1.000
_cell.angle_alpha   90.00
_cell.angle_beta   90.00
_cell.angle_gamma   90.00
#
_symmetry.space_group_name_H-M   'P 1'
#
loop_
_entity.id
_entity.type
_entity.pdbx_description
1 polymer ?
#
loop_
_entity_poly.entity_id
_entity_poly.type
_entity_poly.pdbx_seq_one_letter_code
_entity_poly.pdbx_strand_id
1 'polypeptide(L)'
;KCIPITRGGGIYQEHMNEAIERLRDGEWLHTFPEGKVSQEDGPIRRLKWGTASLIERAPVTPIVLPIVHHGFEKVMPEKYLFGRRPPLPLVSKDIRLIVGQPIEFNLPELRHSAIAMSRGISFHRMGWPNTSPHGLDEAAQRWLFTHISERIWSALEGLRGLFTTFSTSKV
;
A
#
# COMPACT_ATOMS: atom_id res chain seq x y z
N LYS A 1 -11.75 -5.94 -12.92
CA LYS A 1 -10.59 -6.47 -13.68
C LYS A 1 -9.38 -6.50 -12.75
N CYS A 2 -8.54 -7.54 -12.78
CA CYS A 2 -7.29 -7.57 -12.00
C CYS A 2 -6.12 -7.20 -12.91
N ILE A 3 -5.27 -6.28 -12.46
CA ILE A 3 -4.06 -5.86 -13.16
C ILE A 3 -2.89 -6.70 -12.58
N PRO A 4 -2.19 -7.51 -13.40
CA PRO A 4 -1.14 -8.38 -12.90
C PRO A 4 0.08 -7.56 -12.47
N ILE A 5 0.82 -8.06 -11.46
CA ILE A 5 2.04 -7.44 -10.95
C ILE A 5 3.17 -8.46 -10.98
N THR A 6 4.26 -8.12 -11.64
CA THR A 6 5.47 -8.95 -11.70
C THR A 6 6.28 -8.73 -10.44
N ARG A 7 6.41 -9.78 -9.62
CA ARG A 7 7.26 -9.73 -8.42
C ARG A 7 8.72 -9.53 -8.82
N GLY A 8 9.37 -8.57 -8.18
CA GLY A 8 10.76 -8.19 -8.50
C GLY A 8 10.90 -7.22 -9.68
N GLY A 9 9.83 -6.94 -10.44
CA GLY A 9 9.85 -6.01 -11.58
C GLY A 9 9.91 -4.51 -11.21
N GLY A 10 10.04 -4.19 -9.92
CA GLY A 10 10.04 -2.81 -9.44
C GLY A 10 8.67 -2.12 -9.53
N ILE A 11 8.67 -0.80 -9.31
CA ILE A 11 7.46 0.05 -9.35
C ILE A 11 7.17 0.63 -10.74
N TYR A 12 8.14 0.55 -11.66
CA TYR A 12 8.08 1.06 -13.03
C TYR A 12 7.91 -0.09 -14.03
N GLN A 13 6.80 -0.82 -13.91
CA GLN A 13 6.46 -1.93 -14.81
C GLN A 13 5.24 -1.57 -15.67
N GLU A 14 5.07 -2.26 -16.80
CA GLU A 14 4.02 -1.99 -17.79
C GLU A 14 2.61 -1.98 -17.17
N HIS A 15 2.28 -2.97 -16.35
CA HIS A 15 0.98 -3.06 -15.70
C HIS A 15 0.71 -1.94 -14.68
N MET A 16 1.75 -1.30 -14.14
CA MET A 16 1.56 -0.09 -13.32
C MET A 16 1.18 1.11 -14.20
N ASN A 17 1.63 1.15 -15.45
CA ASN A 17 1.16 2.16 -16.39
C ASN A 17 -0.32 1.92 -16.73
N GLU A 18 -0.74 0.67 -16.95
CA GLU A 18 -2.16 0.34 -17.11
C GLU A 18 -2.99 0.86 -15.91
N ALA A 19 -2.52 0.66 -14.69
CA ALA A 19 -3.19 1.18 -13.50
C ALA A 19 -3.27 2.73 -13.47
N ILE A 20 -2.24 3.42 -13.96
CA ILE A 20 -2.26 4.89 -14.09
C ILE A 20 -3.33 5.33 -15.10
N GLU A 21 -3.49 4.61 -16.23
CA GLU A 21 -4.52 4.96 -17.21
C GLU A 21 -5.94 4.78 -16.64
N ARG A 22 -6.15 3.76 -15.80
CA ARG A 22 -7.42 3.58 -15.08
C ARG A 22 -7.69 4.73 -14.11
N LEU A 23 -6.67 5.17 -13.37
CA LEU A 23 -6.79 6.32 -12.48
C LEU A 23 -7.05 7.62 -13.25
N ARG A 24 -6.45 7.78 -14.44
CA ARG A 24 -6.72 8.92 -15.33
C ARG A 24 -8.18 8.99 -15.75
N ASP A 25 -8.80 7.85 -16.00
CA ASP A 25 -10.20 7.75 -16.41
C ASP A 25 -11.19 7.90 -15.23
N GLY A 26 -10.68 8.14 -14.01
CA GLY A 26 -11.48 8.27 -12.79
C GLY A 26 -11.96 6.94 -12.21
N GLU A 27 -11.38 5.81 -12.65
CA GLU A 27 -11.71 4.49 -12.11
C GLU A 27 -11.13 4.27 -10.70
N TRP A 28 -11.69 3.27 -10.00
CA TRP A 28 -11.24 2.88 -8.68
C TRP A 28 -10.17 1.80 -8.75
N LEU A 29 -9.11 1.96 -7.96
CA LEU A 29 -8.06 0.96 -7.83
C LEU A 29 -7.96 0.46 -6.38
N HIS A 30 -8.14 -0.85 -6.21
CA HIS A 30 -7.89 -1.53 -4.93
C HIS A 30 -6.51 -2.17 -4.97
N THR A 31 -5.62 -1.76 -4.06
CA THR A 31 -4.27 -2.32 -3.92
C THR A 31 -4.05 -2.97 -2.55
N PHE A 32 -3.25 -4.04 -2.50
CA PHE A 32 -2.72 -4.62 -1.27
C PHE A 32 -1.23 -4.25 -1.11
N PRO A 33 -0.91 -3.12 -0.44
CA PRO A 33 0.44 -2.55 -0.48
C PRO A 33 1.51 -3.36 0.26
N GLU A 34 1.16 -4.36 1.07
CA GLU A 34 2.11 -5.26 1.72
C GLU A 34 2.90 -6.14 0.72
N GLY A 35 2.30 -6.43 -0.44
CA GLY A 35 2.90 -7.26 -1.50
C GLY A 35 2.99 -8.75 -1.18
N LYS A 36 2.59 -9.17 0.02
CA LYS A 36 2.47 -10.57 0.45
C LYS A 36 1.39 -10.66 1.53
N VAL A 37 0.58 -11.71 1.49
CA VAL A 37 -0.37 -12.02 2.57
C VAL A 37 0.41 -12.32 3.85
N SER A 38 0.08 -11.64 4.93
CA SER A 38 0.52 -11.92 6.29
C SER A 38 -0.70 -12.32 7.12
N GLN A 39 -0.64 -13.46 7.81
CA GLN A 39 -1.66 -13.91 8.76
C GLN A 39 -1.19 -13.88 10.21
N GLU A 40 -0.02 -13.28 10.47
CA GLU A 40 0.50 -13.07 11.83
C GLU A 40 -0.33 -12.00 12.54
N ASP A 41 -0.64 -12.23 13.82
CA ASP A 41 -1.29 -11.24 14.66
C ASP A 41 -0.25 -10.24 15.17
N GLY A 42 0.05 -9.24 14.34
CA GLY A 42 1.06 -8.23 14.61
C GLY A 42 0.81 -6.94 13.84
N PRO A 43 1.69 -5.94 13.99
CA PRO A 43 1.63 -4.71 13.21
C PRO A 43 1.65 -5.00 11.71
N ILE A 44 0.99 -4.14 10.94
CA ILE A 44 1.05 -4.19 9.47
C ILE A 44 2.53 -4.08 9.06
N ARG A 45 2.96 -4.90 8.12
CA ARG A 45 4.35 -4.85 7.63
C ARG A 45 4.58 -3.56 6.82
N ARG A 46 5.85 -3.20 6.63
CA ARG A 46 6.22 -2.08 5.77
C ARG A 46 5.59 -2.22 4.39
N LEU A 47 4.91 -1.16 3.95
CA LEU A 47 4.29 -1.08 2.65
C LEU A 47 5.32 -0.96 1.52
N LYS A 48 5.03 -1.60 0.39
CA LYS A 48 5.76 -1.44 -0.86
C LYS A 48 5.39 -0.09 -1.49
N TRP A 49 6.34 0.53 -2.18
CA TRP A 49 6.16 1.83 -2.81
C TRP A 49 5.25 1.86 -4.04
N GLY A 50 4.69 0.73 -4.47
CA GLY A 50 3.83 0.67 -5.66
C GLY A 50 2.63 1.62 -5.57
N THR A 51 1.88 1.58 -4.47
CA THR A 51 0.74 2.48 -4.25
C THR A 51 1.17 3.95 -4.21
N ALA A 52 2.28 4.26 -3.53
CA ALA A 52 2.82 5.63 -3.51
C ALA A 52 3.24 6.13 -4.90
N SER A 53 3.82 5.24 -5.72
CA SER A 53 4.17 5.54 -7.11
C SER A 53 2.93 5.84 -7.95
N LEU A 54 1.83 5.09 -7.78
CA LEU A 54 0.58 5.36 -8.48
C LEU A 54 -0.02 6.70 -8.09
N ILE A 55 -0.05 7.02 -6.80
CA ILE A 55 -0.54 8.31 -6.30
C ILE A 55 0.25 9.46 -6.90
N GLU A 56 1.58 9.33 -6.95
CA GLU A 56 2.46 10.40 -7.44
C GLU A 56 2.37 10.60 -8.95
N ARG A 57 2.24 9.50 -9.71
CA ARG A 57 2.29 9.49 -11.17
C ARG A 57 0.92 9.64 -11.82
N ALA A 58 -0.16 9.51 -11.06
CA ALA A 58 -1.51 9.74 -11.56
C ALA A 58 -1.65 11.21 -12.01
N PRO A 59 -2.34 11.48 -13.13
CA PRO A 59 -2.49 12.84 -13.67
C PRO A 59 -3.30 13.75 -12.73
N VAL A 60 -4.27 13.16 -12.02
CA VAL A 60 -5.00 13.80 -10.92
C VAL A 60 -4.68 13.01 -9.66
N THR A 61 -4.33 13.72 -8.58
CA THR A 61 -4.01 13.05 -7.31
C THR A 61 -5.23 12.31 -6.77
N PRO A 62 -5.18 10.98 -6.62
CA PRO A 62 -6.32 10.21 -6.14
C PRO A 62 -6.49 10.38 -4.63
N ILE A 63 -7.74 10.30 -4.18
CA ILE A 63 -8.09 10.14 -2.77
C ILE A 63 -7.79 8.69 -2.37
N VAL A 64 -7.10 8.49 -1.24
CA VAL A 64 -6.80 7.16 -0.73
C VAL A 64 -7.74 6.81 0.41
N LEU A 65 -8.49 5.72 0.27
CA LEU A 65 -9.38 5.22 1.30
C LEU A 65 -8.75 4.00 2.01
N PRO A 66 -8.27 4.13 3.26
CA PRO A 66 -7.68 3.02 4.00
C PRO A 66 -8.76 2.04 4.46
N ILE A 67 -8.56 0.75 4.20
CA ILE A 67 -9.46 -0.32 4.60
C ILE A 67 -8.63 -1.41 5.26
N VAL A 68 -9.03 -1.86 6.45
CA VAL A 68 -8.42 -3.00 7.14
C VAL A 68 -9.47 -4.06 7.40
N HIS A 69 -9.09 -5.32 7.19
CA HIS A 69 -9.94 -6.46 7.47
C HIS A 69 -9.27 -7.41 8.47
N HIS A 70 -10.07 -8.09 9.28
CA HIS A 70 -9.62 -9.10 10.24
C HIS A 70 -10.60 -10.28 10.24
N GLY A 71 -10.09 -11.51 10.34
CA GLY A 71 -10.90 -12.74 10.35
C GLY A 71 -10.77 -13.60 9.10
N PHE A 72 -10.24 -13.06 7.99
CA PHE A 72 -9.99 -13.84 6.77
C PHE A 72 -8.92 -14.93 6.99
N GLU A 73 -7.98 -14.69 7.89
CA GLU A 73 -7.01 -15.69 8.35
C GLU A 73 -7.67 -16.89 9.04
N LYS A 74 -8.87 -16.73 9.60
CA LYS A 74 -9.66 -17.83 10.20
C LYS A 74 -10.48 -18.58 9.16
N VAL A 75 -10.84 -17.92 8.07
CA VAL A 75 -11.57 -18.51 6.93
C VAL A 75 -10.62 -19.39 6.11
N MET A 76 -9.43 -18.92 5.80
CA MET A 76 -8.45 -19.66 5.01
C MET A 76 -7.05 -19.62 5.65
N PRO A 77 -6.86 -20.29 6.80
CA PRO A 77 -5.59 -20.28 7.53
C PRO A 77 -4.45 -20.89 6.73
N GLU A 78 -3.27 -20.25 6.73
CA GLU A 78 -2.06 -20.77 6.08
C GLU A 78 -1.60 -22.10 6.68
N LYS A 79 -1.80 -22.26 7.99
CA LYS A 79 -1.49 -23.47 8.75
C LYS A 79 -2.76 -23.98 9.43
N TYR A 80 -3.33 -25.03 8.86
CA TYR A 80 -4.47 -25.75 9.43
C TYR A 80 -3.99 -27.14 9.88
N LEU A 81 -4.57 -28.22 9.35
CA LEU A 81 -4.15 -29.60 9.64
C LEU A 81 -2.81 -29.92 8.99
N PHE A 82 -1.88 -30.46 9.79
CA PHE A 82 -0.52 -30.82 9.35
C PHE A 82 0.24 -29.67 8.66
N GLY A 83 -0.04 -28.42 9.07
CA GLY A 83 0.62 -27.23 8.52
C GLY A 83 0.22 -26.86 7.09
N ARG A 84 -0.85 -27.45 6.53
CA ARG A 84 -1.37 -27.13 5.19
C ARG A 84 -2.60 -26.23 5.28
N ARG A 85 -2.91 -25.52 4.19
CA ARG A 85 -4.18 -24.79 4.04
C ARG A 85 -5.35 -25.77 3.91
N PRO A 86 -6.55 -25.42 4.39
CA PRO A 86 -7.74 -26.23 4.11
C PRO A 86 -8.05 -26.22 2.60
N PRO A 87 -8.69 -27.27 2.06
CA PRO A 87 -9.03 -27.34 0.64
C PRO A 87 -10.14 -26.34 0.25
N LEU A 88 -10.97 -25.95 1.21
CA LEU A 88 -12.06 -25.01 1.04
C LEU A 88 -12.06 -23.99 2.20
N PRO A 89 -12.59 -22.77 1.98
CA PRO A 89 -12.82 -21.80 3.03
C PRO A 89 -13.64 -22.40 4.18
N LEU A 90 -13.18 -22.21 5.42
CA LEU A 90 -13.90 -22.60 6.62
C LEU A 90 -15.13 -21.69 6.79
N VAL A 91 -16.27 -22.32 7.04
CA VAL A 91 -17.55 -21.62 7.25
C VAL A 91 -17.69 -21.08 8.68
N SER A 92 -18.63 -20.16 8.87
CA SER A 92 -19.01 -19.62 10.20
C SER A 92 -17.85 -18.96 10.94
N LYS A 93 -17.03 -18.16 10.23
CA LYS A 93 -15.98 -17.33 10.82
C LYS A 93 -16.38 -15.86 10.75
N ASP A 94 -16.08 -15.14 11.82
CA ASP A 94 -16.31 -13.69 11.88
C ASP A 94 -15.28 -12.95 11.04
N ILE A 95 -15.77 -12.16 10.08
CA ILE A 95 -14.97 -11.20 9.32
C ILE A 95 -15.40 -9.80 9.77
N ARG A 96 -14.42 -8.98 10.14
CA ARG A 96 -14.62 -7.57 10.45
C ARG A 96 -13.86 -6.72 9.44
N LEU A 97 -14.47 -5.65 8.97
CA LEU A 97 -13.88 -4.69 8.06
C LEU A 97 -14.11 -3.29 8.60
N ILE A 98 -13.05 -2.48 8.62
CA ILE A 98 -13.11 -1.07 9.01
C ILE A 98 -12.64 -0.25 7.82
N VAL A 99 -13.47 0.71 7.42
CA VAL A 99 -13.13 1.75 6.44
C VAL A 99 -12.75 3.00 7.22
N GLY A 100 -11.54 3.50 6.98
CA GLY A 100 -11.06 4.72 7.63
C GLY A 100 -11.44 5.98 6.89
N GLN A 101 -10.90 7.10 7.38
CA GLN A 101 -11.11 8.40 6.75
C GLN A 101 -10.33 8.53 5.44
N PRO A 102 -10.87 9.23 4.43
CA PRO A 102 -10.16 9.53 3.21
C PRO A 102 -8.85 10.28 3.48
N ILE A 103 -7.80 9.94 2.74
CA ILE A 103 -6.49 10.56 2.81
C ILE A 103 -6.23 11.31 1.50
N GLU A 104 -6.04 12.63 1.62
CA GLU A 104 -5.69 13.51 0.50
C GLU A 104 -4.21 13.90 0.58
N PHE A 105 -3.52 13.88 -0.56
CA PHE A 105 -2.09 14.22 -0.62
C PHE A 105 -1.88 15.54 -1.34
N ASN A 106 -1.24 16.51 -0.68
CA ASN A 106 -0.73 17.71 -1.34
C ASN A 106 0.60 17.37 -2.03
N LEU A 107 0.53 16.79 -3.23
CA LEU A 107 1.73 16.38 -3.96
C LEU A 107 2.69 17.54 -4.27
N PRO A 108 2.24 18.75 -4.67
CA PRO A 108 3.15 19.88 -4.84
C PRO A 108 4.00 20.18 -3.60
N GLU A 109 3.39 20.22 -2.42
CA GLU A 109 4.11 20.45 -1.16
C GLU A 109 5.08 19.31 -0.85
N LEU A 110 4.60 18.05 -0.95
CA LEU A 110 5.43 16.87 -0.69
C LEU A 110 6.63 16.78 -1.64
N ARG A 111 6.47 17.18 -2.91
CA ARG A 111 7.56 17.25 -3.90
C ARG A 111 8.60 18.30 -3.50
N HIS A 112 8.17 19.48 -3.07
CA HIS A 112 9.09 20.51 -2.57
C HIS A 112 9.87 20.02 -1.34
N SER A 113 9.19 19.38 -0.37
CA SER A 113 9.85 18.78 0.80
C SER A 113 10.84 17.69 0.38
N ALA A 114 10.47 16.83 -0.57
CA ALA A 114 11.35 15.77 -1.08
C ALA A 114 12.65 16.33 -1.67
N ILE A 115 12.55 17.37 -2.49
CA ILE A 115 13.71 18.05 -3.09
C ILE A 115 14.57 18.70 -2.00
N ALA A 116 13.96 19.35 -1.01
CA ALA A 116 14.70 19.99 0.08
C ALA A 116 15.49 18.97 0.92
N MET A 117 14.90 17.80 1.16
CA MET A 117 15.48 16.73 1.98
C MET A 117 16.47 15.83 1.21
N SER A 118 16.48 15.86 -0.13
CA SER A 118 17.39 15.04 -0.94
C SER A 118 18.72 15.72 -1.29
N ARG A 119 18.85 17.03 -1.05
CA ARG A 119 20.06 17.81 -1.37
C ARG A 119 21.30 17.20 -0.67
N GLY A 120 22.27 16.78 -1.48
CA GLY A 120 23.56 16.29 -1.01
C GLY A 120 23.66 14.78 -0.74
N ILE A 121 22.60 14.01 -1.02
CA ILE A 121 22.60 12.55 -0.83
C ILE A 121 22.76 11.84 -2.19
N SER A 122 23.97 11.40 -2.51
CA SER A 122 24.22 10.56 -3.68
C SER A 122 24.03 9.08 -3.33
N PHE A 123 23.10 8.39 -3.99
CA PHE A 123 22.93 6.94 -3.90
C PHE A 123 23.39 6.23 -5.18
N HIS A 124 23.80 4.97 -5.04
CA HIS A 124 24.01 4.07 -6.18
C HIS A 124 22.69 3.84 -6.94
N ARG A 125 22.73 4.07 -8.25
CA ARG A 125 21.59 3.98 -9.17
C ARG A 125 21.07 2.55 -9.24
N MET A 126 19.81 2.33 -8.85
CA MET A 126 19.16 1.01 -8.90
C MET A 126 18.06 0.97 -9.98
N GLY A 127 18.36 1.47 -11.19
CA GLY A 127 17.50 1.31 -12.37
C GLY A 127 16.21 2.14 -12.39
N TRP A 128 16.12 3.20 -11.58
CA TRP A 128 14.99 4.14 -11.61
C TRP A 128 15.18 5.17 -12.71
N PRO A 129 14.09 5.66 -13.36
CA PRO A 129 14.19 6.67 -14.40
C PRO A 129 14.91 7.93 -13.87
N ASN A 130 15.87 8.43 -14.65
CA ASN A 130 16.77 9.53 -14.27
C ASN A 130 16.01 10.83 -13.90
N THR A 131 14.83 11.04 -14.45
CA THR A 131 13.93 12.14 -14.07
C THR A 131 12.50 11.59 -14.03
N SER A 132 11.85 11.67 -12.89
CA SER A 132 10.39 11.53 -12.83
C SER A 132 9.75 12.60 -13.74
N PRO A 133 8.47 12.45 -14.13
CA PRO A 133 7.75 13.47 -14.92
C PRO A 133 7.82 14.89 -14.33
N HIS A 134 8.20 15.02 -13.05
CA HIS A 134 8.26 16.28 -12.32
C HIS A 134 9.66 16.63 -11.83
N GLY A 135 10.71 16.04 -12.43
CA GLY A 135 12.10 16.44 -12.20
C GLY A 135 12.69 15.98 -10.86
N LEU A 136 12.03 15.09 -10.13
CA LEU A 136 12.58 14.49 -8.91
C LEU A 136 13.71 13.52 -9.25
N ASP A 137 14.87 13.72 -8.62
CA ASP A 137 15.96 12.73 -8.59
C ASP A 137 15.57 11.48 -7.80
N GLU A 138 16.41 10.44 -7.86
CA GLU A 138 16.12 9.16 -7.19
C GLU A 138 15.99 9.31 -5.67
N ALA A 139 16.78 10.18 -5.03
CA ALA A 139 16.74 10.39 -3.59
C ALA A 139 15.42 11.07 -3.16
N ALA A 140 14.98 12.08 -3.90
CA ALA A 140 13.71 12.76 -3.72
C ALA A 140 12.53 11.80 -3.95
N GLN A 141 12.58 10.97 -5.00
CA GLN A 141 11.53 9.97 -5.25
C GLN A 141 11.43 8.96 -4.10
N ARG A 142 12.56 8.44 -3.61
CA ARG A 142 12.59 7.51 -2.47
C ARG A 142 12.04 8.14 -1.19
N TRP A 143 12.40 9.40 -0.92
CA TRP A 143 11.87 10.15 0.22
C TRP A 143 10.35 10.29 0.10
N LEU A 144 9.88 10.74 -1.07
CA LEU A 144 8.46 10.98 -1.34
C LEU A 144 7.64 9.69 -1.17
N PHE A 145 8.08 8.59 -1.78
CA PHE A 145 7.34 7.34 -1.70
C PHE A 145 7.39 6.72 -0.30
N THR A 146 8.48 6.91 0.43
CA THR A 146 8.54 6.53 1.85
C THR A 146 7.52 7.32 2.64
N HIS A 147 7.49 8.65 2.51
CA HIS A 147 6.59 9.50 3.26
C HIS A 147 5.10 9.20 2.98
N ILE A 148 4.73 9.04 1.70
CA ILE A 148 3.37 8.64 1.32
C ILE A 148 3.02 7.27 1.90
N SER A 149 3.94 6.29 1.79
CA SER A 149 3.70 4.94 2.30
C SER A 149 3.56 4.91 3.81
N GLU A 150 4.36 5.66 4.55
CA GLU A 150 4.28 5.77 6.01
C GLU A 150 2.97 6.42 6.47
N ARG A 151 2.48 7.45 5.77
CA ARG A 151 1.15 8.03 6.04
C ARG A 151 0.02 7.02 5.87
N ILE A 152 0.04 6.25 4.79
CA ILE A 152 -0.95 5.19 4.54
C ILE A 152 -0.83 4.10 5.60
N TRP A 153 0.40 3.68 5.90
CA TRP A 153 0.69 2.67 6.90
C TRP A 153 0.17 3.08 8.28
N SER A 154 0.46 4.30 8.73
CA SER A 154 0.00 4.83 10.01
C SER A 154 -1.52 4.86 10.11
N ALA A 155 -2.21 5.26 9.03
CA ALA A 155 -3.67 5.21 8.99
C ALA A 155 -4.19 3.77 9.11
N LEU A 156 -3.66 2.84 8.32
CA LEU A 156 -4.06 1.43 8.38
C LEU A 156 -3.77 0.82 9.76
N GLU A 157 -2.61 1.11 10.35
CA GLU A 157 -2.23 0.60 11.67
C GLU A 157 -3.13 1.15 12.77
N GLY A 158 -3.52 2.43 12.67
CA GLY A 158 -4.53 3.03 13.55
C GLY A 158 -5.87 2.30 13.48
N LEU A 159 -6.35 1.98 12.27
CA LEU A 159 -7.57 1.20 12.08
C LEU A 159 -7.44 -0.24 12.59
N ARG A 160 -6.26 -0.87 12.42
CA ARG A 160 -5.97 -2.21 12.94
C ARG A 160 -6.07 -2.23 14.46
N GLY A 161 -5.52 -1.21 15.13
CA GLY A 161 -5.60 -1.05 16.59
C GLY A 161 -7.04 -1.04 17.11
N LEU A 162 -8.01 -0.56 16.34
CA LEU A 162 -9.41 -0.61 16.75
C LEU A 162 -9.93 -2.05 16.89
N PHE A 163 -9.45 -2.99 16.06
CA PHE A 163 -9.86 -4.39 16.17
C PHE A 163 -9.45 -5.05 17.49
N THR A 164 -8.33 -4.64 18.08
CA THR A 164 -7.85 -5.17 19.35
C THR A 164 -8.65 -4.58 20.52
N THR A 165 -8.96 -3.27 20.47
CA THR A 165 -9.79 -2.60 21.48
C THR A 165 -11.23 -3.14 21.52
N PHE A 166 -11.83 -3.44 20.36
CA PHE A 166 -13.18 -4.03 20.32
C PHE A 166 -13.22 -5.51 20.73
N SER A 167 -12.06 -6.19 20.83
CA SER A 167 -12.01 -7.59 21.24
C SER A 167 -11.93 -7.75 22.76
N THR A 168 -11.47 -6.72 23.49
CA THR A 168 -11.38 -6.73 24.96
C THR A 168 -12.68 -6.27 25.64
N SER A 169 -13.63 -5.69 24.91
CA SER A 169 -14.94 -5.28 25.45
C SER A 169 -16.02 -6.36 25.39
N LYS A 170 -15.72 -7.54 24.85
CA LYS A 170 -16.55 -8.76 24.98
C LYS A 170 -16.02 -9.62 26.13
N VAL A 171 -16.29 -9.21 27.36
CA VAL A 171 -16.23 -10.06 28.58
C VAL A 171 -17.58 -9.97 29.26
#